data_AF-A0A2D5XPQ8-F1
#
_entry.id   AF-A0A2D5XPQ8-F1
#
_cell.length_a   1.000
_cell.length_b   1.000
_cell.length_c   1.000
_cell.angle_alpha   90.00
_cell.angle_beta   90.00
_cell.angle_gamma   90.00
#
_symmetry.space_group_name_H-M   'P 1'
#
loop_
_entity.id
_entity.type
_entity.pdbx_description
1 polymer ?
#
loop_
_entity_poly.entity_id
_entity_poly.type
_entity_poly.pdbx_seq_one_letter_code
_entity_poly.pdbx_strand_id
1 'polypeptide(L)'
;MQAAEGIVRAADQLEARRISAMLDSLGPRIEALLPNSSLPEDLEVWIQGQPRLYAFPGSQVEDAEGLWSEHHHRVLLARNADNLERTLAHELAHAALDEPWQMLPGTMEEGLCDLVSARLCPEDSSRLRAGRLCSAALACGGLKLELRLSWPDDQRQWLARVTLSGEDQGDSPQREVFEVEAGLSSTALTSGTKRGFYGLAFLVMERATANIGLDGVRDLCQRAEGQDLDEVPPAWLLEAAELEDETLAWRRAAVEQMGPEELRELVQMYPNFAVDALYSWLVNEDLEAGWPEGLVAELELLGGPTISLVGVDTLLESLRERQVENSLAKLAAGPQSVDK
;
A
#
# COMPACT_ATOMS: atom_id res chain seq x y z
N MET A 1 -2.06 13.45 -27.70
CA MET A 1 -1.10 12.58 -28.39
C MET A 1 -1.82 11.29 -28.69
N GLN A 2 -1.74 10.79 -29.92
CA GLN A 2 -2.32 9.48 -30.26
C GLN A 2 -1.34 8.39 -29.81
N ALA A 3 -1.81 7.47 -28.98
CA ALA A 3 -1.16 6.22 -28.63
C ALA A 3 -1.82 5.08 -29.43
N ALA A 4 -1.23 3.89 -29.42
CA ALA A 4 -1.87 2.69 -29.98
C ALA A 4 -3.14 2.31 -29.21
N GLU A 5 -3.08 2.39 -27.88
CA GLU A 5 -4.17 1.99 -26.97
C GLU A 5 -5.13 3.13 -26.60
N GLY A 6 -5.04 4.31 -27.23
CA GLY A 6 -5.94 5.43 -26.94
C GLY A 6 -5.36 6.83 -27.16
N ILE A 7 -5.95 7.83 -26.51
CA ILE A 7 -5.57 9.25 -26.65
C ILE A 7 -5.08 9.80 -25.32
N VAL A 8 -3.89 10.40 -25.32
CA VAL A 8 -3.32 11.06 -24.13
C VAL A 8 -3.46 12.59 -24.22
N ARG A 9 -4.00 13.19 -23.15
CA ARG A 9 -4.19 14.64 -22.98
C ARG A 9 -3.34 15.13 -21.80
N ALA A 10 -2.40 16.03 -22.06
CA ALA A 10 -1.45 16.53 -21.06
C ALA A 10 -1.16 18.02 -21.28
N ALA A 11 -0.48 18.67 -20.33
CA ALA A 11 -0.22 20.12 -20.41
C ALA A 11 0.80 20.48 -21.51
N ASP A 12 1.71 19.56 -21.82
CA ASP A 12 2.71 19.74 -22.88
C ASP A 12 2.98 18.44 -23.67
N GLN A 13 3.71 18.59 -24.77
CA GLN A 13 4.02 17.47 -25.68
C GLN A 13 5.01 16.46 -25.11
N LEU A 14 5.85 16.84 -24.14
CA LEU A 14 6.80 15.91 -23.52
C LEU A 14 6.06 14.99 -22.54
N GLU A 15 5.23 15.56 -21.68
CA GLU A 15 4.34 14.84 -20.76
C GLU A 15 3.42 13.90 -21.54
N ALA A 16 2.76 14.39 -22.59
CA ALA A 16 1.89 13.57 -23.42
C ALA A 16 2.63 12.39 -24.08
N ARG A 17 3.87 12.60 -24.57
CA ARG A 17 4.67 11.53 -25.18
C ARG A 17 5.09 10.46 -24.16
N ARG A 18 5.52 10.89 -22.97
CA ARG A 18 5.90 9.96 -21.90
C ARG A 18 4.74 9.05 -21.52
N ILE A 19 3.57 9.64 -21.29
CA ILE A 19 2.38 8.88 -20.89
C ILE A 19 1.84 8.01 -22.04
N SER A 20 1.90 8.48 -23.30
CA SER A 20 1.56 7.61 -24.44
C SER A 20 2.43 6.36 -24.51
N ALA A 21 3.75 6.48 -24.28
CA ALA A 21 4.64 5.33 -24.25
C ALA A 21 4.34 4.37 -23.09
N MET A 22 3.96 4.90 -21.92
CA MET A 22 3.51 4.08 -20.78
C MET A 22 2.21 3.34 -21.11
N LEU A 23 1.22 4.04 -21.67
CA LEU A 23 -0.06 3.46 -22.08
C LEU A 23 0.13 2.33 -23.11
N ASP A 24 0.93 2.58 -24.15
CA ASP A 24 1.24 1.57 -25.19
C ASP A 24 2.00 0.37 -24.64
N SER A 25 2.76 0.56 -23.56
CA SER A 25 3.45 -0.54 -22.89
C SER A 25 2.54 -1.31 -21.93
N LEU A 26 1.62 -0.63 -21.23
CA LEU A 26 0.81 -1.21 -20.17
C LEU A 26 -0.44 -1.90 -20.70
N GLY A 27 -1.14 -1.32 -21.68
CA GLY A 27 -2.42 -1.84 -22.17
C GLY A 27 -2.36 -3.32 -22.57
N PRO A 28 -1.48 -3.72 -23.50
CA PRO A 28 -1.35 -5.13 -23.89
C PRO A 28 -0.95 -6.06 -22.74
N ARG A 29 -0.22 -5.55 -21.74
CA ARG A 29 0.19 -6.34 -20.57
C ARG A 29 -0.95 -6.55 -19.59
N ILE A 30 -1.86 -5.58 -19.48
CA ILE A 30 -3.09 -5.71 -18.69
C ILE A 30 -4.01 -6.75 -19.33
N GLU A 31 -4.28 -6.63 -20.63
CA GLU A 31 -5.11 -7.60 -21.36
C GLU A 31 -4.54 -9.02 -21.33
N ALA A 32 -3.20 -9.14 -21.38
CA ALA A 32 -2.54 -10.44 -21.26
C ALA A 32 -2.58 -11.02 -19.83
N LEU A 33 -2.70 -10.18 -18.80
CA LEU A 33 -2.69 -10.60 -17.40
C LEU A 33 -4.12 -10.91 -16.90
N LEU A 34 -5.10 -10.08 -17.25
CA LEU A 34 -6.49 -10.21 -16.82
C LEU A 34 -7.28 -11.04 -17.85
N PRO A 35 -7.83 -12.20 -17.47
CA PRO A 35 -8.50 -13.06 -18.44
C PRO A 35 -9.79 -12.45 -18.99
N ASN A 36 -9.92 -12.54 -20.32
CA ASN A 36 -11.04 -11.98 -21.09
C ASN A 36 -11.30 -10.49 -20.83
N SER A 37 -10.24 -9.73 -20.51
CA SER A 37 -10.30 -8.28 -20.38
C SER A 37 -9.99 -7.59 -21.71
N SER A 38 -10.49 -6.37 -21.88
CA SER A 38 -10.19 -5.54 -23.04
C SER A 38 -10.31 -4.07 -22.69
N LEU A 39 -9.38 -3.23 -23.15
CA LEU A 39 -9.50 -1.78 -22.98
C LEU A 39 -10.54 -1.18 -23.94
N PRO A 40 -11.22 -0.08 -23.57
CA PRO A 40 -12.14 0.62 -24.47
C PRO A 40 -11.44 1.21 -25.69
N GLU A 41 -12.03 1.06 -26.88
CA GLU A 41 -11.44 1.54 -28.15
C GLU A 41 -11.22 3.07 -28.19
N ASP A 42 -12.02 3.82 -27.45
CA ASP A 42 -11.98 5.28 -27.35
C ASP A 42 -11.39 5.80 -26.02
N LEU A 43 -10.59 4.97 -25.34
CA LEU A 43 -9.91 5.30 -24.09
C LEU A 43 -9.13 6.62 -24.19
N GLU A 44 -9.38 7.53 -23.25
CA GLU A 44 -8.59 8.74 -23.07
C GLU A 44 -7.88 8.77 -21.70
N VAL A 45 -6.60 9.17 -21.69
CA VAL A 45 -5.81 9.40 -20.47
C VAL A 45 -5.50 10.88 -20.30
N TRP A 46 -5.90 11.48 -19.19
CA TRP A 46 -5.78 12.91 -18.91
C TRP A 46 -4.85 13.18 -17.73
N ILE A 47 -3.82 14.01 -17.93
CA ILE A 47 -2.90 14.42 -16.88
C ILE A 47 -3.27 15.82 -16.37
N GLN A 48 -3.58 15.90 -15.08
CA GLN A 48 -4.09 17.12 -14.44
C GLN A 48 -3.26 17.48 -13.20
N GLY A 49 -3.35 18.73 -12.73
CA GLY A 49 -2.75 19.09 -11.44
C GLY A 49 -3.43 18.38 -10.26
N GLN A 50 -4.74 18.16 -10.37
CA GLN A 50 -5.55 17.29 -9.52
C GLN A 50 -6.54 16.54 -10.42
N PRO A 51 -6.72 15.22 -10.26
CA PRO A 51 -7.63 14.46 -11.12
C PRO A 51 -9.07 14.82 -10.79
N ARG A 52 -9.76 15.48 -11.73
CA ARG A 52 -11.16 15.90 -11.61
C ARG A 52 -11.85 15.85 -12.97
N LEU A 53 -12.98 15.13 -13.01
CA LEU A 53 -13.81 15.02 -14.21
C LEU A 53 -14.56 16.33 -14.51
N TYR A 54 -15.12 16.95 -13.47
CA TYR A 54 -15.76 18.27 -13.49
C TYR A 54 -15.36 19.07 -12.25
N ALA A 55 -15.11 20.38 -12.40
CA ALA A 55 -14.89 21.26 -11.26
C ALA A 55 -16.23 21.66 -10.63
N PHE A 56 -16.77 20.83 -9.74
CA PHE A 56 -17.86 21.26 -8.85
C PHE A 56 -17.27 21.80 -7.55
N PRO A 57 -17.70 22.99 -7.09
CA PRO A 57 -17.28 23.50 -5.78
C PRO A 57 -17.68 22.50 -4.68
N GLY A 58 -16.71 21.96 -3.94
CA GLY A 58 -16.94 21.13 -2.76
C GLY A 58 -16.86 19.60 -2.96
N SER A 59 -16.50 19.08 -4.13
CA SER A 59 -16.23 17.64 -4.29
C SER A 59 -14.88 17.25 -3.68
N GLN A 60 -14.89 16.46 -2.61
CA GLN A 60 -13.73 15.97 -1.87
C GLN A 60 -12.99 14.84 -2.62
N VAL A 61 -12.36 15.16 -3.75
CA VAL A 61 -11.39 14.26 -4.41
C VAL A 61 -10.01 14.90 -4.32
N GLU A 62 -9.61 15.35 -3.12
CA GLU A 62 -8.35 16.07 -2.94
C GLU A 62 -7.12 15.14 -2.89
N ASP A 63 -7.33 13.85 -2.57
CA ASP A 63 -6.24 12.90 -2.29
C ASP A 63 -6.11 11.75 -3.32
N ALA A 64 -6.91 11.72 -4.39
CA ALA A 64 -6.79 10.67 -5.39
C ALA A 64 -5.62 10.95 -6.35
N GLU A 65 -4.74 9.97 -6.54
CA GLU A 65 -3.66 10.06 -7.54
C GLU A 65 -4.15 9.68 -8.95
N GLY A 66 -5.20 8.88 -9.03
CA GLY A 66 -5.82 8.37 -10.24
C GLY A 66 -7.34 8.30 -10.11
N LEU A 67 -8.03 8.27 -11.24
CA LEU A 67 -9.46 7.98 -11.32
C LEU A 67 -9.84 7.45 -12.70
N TRP A 68 -10.47 6.27 -12.72
CA TRP A 68 -11.22 5.77 -13.87
C TRP A 68 -12.66 6.30 -13.90
N SER A 69 -13.11 6.71 -15.08
CA SER A 69 -14.51 7.06 -15.34
C SER A 69 -15.04 6.21 -16.48
N GLU A 70 -15.80 5.17 -16.11
CA GLU A 70 -16.46 4.26 -17.04
C GLU A 70 -17.35 5.02 -18.04
N HIS A 71 -18.25 5.89 -17.59
CA HIS A 71 -19.16 6.61 -18.49
C HIS A 71 -18.47 7.46 -19.59
N HIS A 72 -17.23 7.89 -19.36
CA HIS A 72 -16.50 8.75 -20.29
C HIS A 72 -15.33 8.02 -20.97
N HIS A 73 -15.10 6.75 -20.65
CA HIS A 73 -13.90 5.99 -20.98
C HIS A 73 -12.61 6.77 -20.73
N ARG A 74 -12.49 7.35 -19.52
CA ARG A 74 -11.40 8.27 -19.15
C ARG A 74 -10.64 7.84 -17.91
N VAL A 75 -9.32 7.76 -18.04
CA VAL A 75 -8.39 7.75 -16.91
C VAL A 75 -7.93 9.18 -16.64
N LEU A 76 -8.03 9.64 -15.39
CA LEU A 76 -7.50 10.92 -14.93
C LEU A 76 -6.33 10.63 -13.98
N LEU A 77 -5.16 11.26 -14.20
CA LEU A 77 -4.00 11.10 -13.34
C LEU A 77 -3.53 12.45 -12.77
N ALA A 78 -3.18 12.43 -11.49
CA ALA A 78 -2.48 13.53 -10.83
C ALA A 78 -1.06 13.63 -11.37
N ARG A 79 -0.65 14.81 -11.84
CA ARG A 79 0.71 15.07 -12.36
C ARG A 79 1.81 14.74 -11.34
N ASN A 80 1.49 14.90 -10.07
CA ASN A 80 2.39 14.69 -8.93
C ASN A 80 2.12 13.36 -8.21
N ALA A 81 1.44 12.39 -8.84
CA ALA A 81 1.32 11.05 -8.29
C ALA A 81 2.71 10.48 -7.97
N ASP A 82 2.83 9.81 -6.82
CA ASP A 82 4.10 9.26 -6.32
C ASP A 82 4.75 8.32 -7.35
N ASN A 83 3.94 7.50 -8.01
CA ASN A 83 4.36 6.71 -9.17
C ASN A 83 3.28 6.68 -10.25
N LEU A 84 3.46 7.50 -11.28
CA LEU A 84 2.55 7.61 -12.41
C LEU A 84 2.35 6.33 -13.22
N GLU A 85 3.37 5.48 -13.38
CA GLU A 85 3.23 4.24 -14.14
C GLU A 85 2.35 3.24 -13.38
N ARG A 86 2.58 3.10 -12.07
CA ARG A 86 1.77 2.26 -11.18
C ARG A 86 0.34 2.75 -11.10
N THR A 87 0.13 4.06 -10.90
CA THR A 87 -1.22 4.64 -10.86
C THR A 87 -1.93 4.44 -12.20
N LEU A 88 -1.25 4.62 -13.34
CA LEU A 88 -1.84 4.33 -14.65
C LEU A 88 -2.19 2.83 -14.78
N ALA A 89 -1.32 1.92 -14.34
CA ALA A 89 -1.61 0.49 -14.38
C ALA A 89 -2.84 0.11 -13.54
N HIS A 90 -3.03 0.73 -12.38
CA HIS A 90 -4.21 0.57 -11.53
C HIS A 90 -5.48 1.02 -12.25
N GLU A 91 -5.50 2.24 -12.78
CA GLU A 91 -6.70 2.77 -13.44
C GLU A 91 -7.03 2.06 -14.76
N LEU A 92 -6.00 1.59 -15.48
CA LEU A 92 -6.21 0.76 -16.67
C LEU A 92 -6.74 -0.63 -16.31
N ALA A 93 -6.43 -1.16 -15.11
CA ALA A 93 -7.02 -2.41 -14.66
C ALA A 93 -8.53 -2.24 -14.52
N HIS A 94 -9.02 -1.19 -13.86
CA HIS A 94 -10.44 -0.85 -13.82
C HIS A 94 -11.05 -0.75 -15.22
N ALA A 95 -10.37 -0.05 -16.14
CA ALA A 95 -10.87 0.13 -17.51
C ALA A 95 -10.98 -1.18 -18.30
N ALA A 96 -10.20 -2.20 -17.95
CA ALA A 96 -10.14 -3.47 -18.68
C ALA A 96 -11.17 -4.52 -18.19
N LEU A 97 -11.76 -4.32 -17.00
CA LEU A 97 -12.70 -5.28 -16.41
C LEU A 97 -14.00 -5.38 -17.23
N ASP A 98 -14.27 -6.57 -17.77
CA ASP A 98 -15.52 -6.93 -18.48
C ASP A 98 -16.71 -7.18 -17.52
N GLU A 99 -17.91 -7.40 -18.07
CA GLU A 99 -19.17 -7.60 -17.32
C GLU A 99 -19.05 -8.60 -16.15
N PRO A 100 -18.48 -9.81 -16.33
CA PRO A 100 -18.28 -10.75 -15.23
C PRO A 100 -17.57 -10.15 -14.02
N TRP A 101 -16.53 -9.35 -14.21
CA TRP A 101 -15.77 -8.78 -13.08
C TRP A 101 -16.59 -7.79 -12.24
N GLN A 102 -17.66 -7.22 -12.77
CA GLN A 102 -18.57 -6.32 -12.05
C GLN A 102 -19.29 -7.03 -10.89
N MET A 103 -19.24 -8.36 -10.85
CA MET A 103 -19.75 -9.16 -9.72
C MET A 103 -18.83 -9.11 -8.49
N LEU A 104 -17.60 -8.59 -8.59
CA LEU A 104 -16.76 -8.40 -7.41
C LEU A 104 -17.34 -7.28 -6.53
N PRO A 105 -17.38 -7.45 -5.21
CA PRO A 105 -17.70 -6.35 -4.31
C PRO A 105 -16.75 -5.15 -4.57
N GLY A 106 -17.25 -3.92 -4.55
CA GLY A 106 -16.49 -2.76 -5.05
C GLY A 106 -15.12 -2.55 -4.38
N THR A 107 -14.98 -2.89 -3.10
CA THR A 107 -13.67 -2.85 -2.43
C THR A 107 -12.72 -3.97 -2.89
N MET A 108 -13.23 -5.15 -3.28
CA MET A 108 -12.43 -6.24 -3.84
C MET A 108 -11.89 -5.91 -5.23
N GLU A 109 -12.66 -5.17 -6.04
CA GLU A 109 -12.21 -4.64 -7.33
C GLU A 109 -10.94 -3.78 -7.16
N GLU A 110 -10.92 -2.90 -6.16
CA GLU A 110 -9.74 -2.08 -5.82
C GLU A 110 -8.54 -2.94 -5.43
N GLY A 111 -8.77 -4.00 -4.63
CA GLY A 111 -7.73 -4.97 -4.29
C GLY A 111 -7.16 -5.71 -5.50
N LEU A 112 -8.00 -6.01 -6.49
CA LEU A 112 -7.59 -6.63 -7.75
C LEU A 112 -6.75 -5.65 -8.60
N CYS A 113 -7.17 -4.39 -8.66
CA CYS A 113 -6.47 -3.35 -9.40
C CYS A 113 -5.08 -3.03 -8.79
N ASP A 114 -5.00 -2.98 -7.46
CA ASP A 114 -3.71 -2.89 -6.74
C ASP A 114 -2.82 -4.12 -7.03
N LEU A 115 -3.38 -5.33 -7.03
CA LEU A 115 -2.64 -6.56 -7.36
C LEU A 115 -2.09 -6.54 -8.79
N VAL A 116 -2.91 -6.11 -9.76
CA VAL A 116 -2.50 -5.99 -11.16
C VAL A 116 -1.39 -4.96 -11.31
N SER A 117 -1.54 -3.77 -10.70
CA SER A 117 -0.49 -2.73 -10.74
C SER A 117 0.82 -3.21 -10.11
N ALA A 118 0.76 -3.92 -8.97
CA ALA A 118 1.93 -4.52 -8.32
C ALA A 118 2.67 -5.52 -9.22
N ARG A 119 1.94 -6.34 -9.98
CA ARG A 119 2.52 -7.33 -10.91
C ARG A 119 3.15 -6.69 -12.15
N LEU A 120 2.59 -5.57 -12.62
CA LEU A 120 3.05 -4.89 -13.83
C LEU A 120 4.18 -3.90 -13.57
N CYS A 121 4.28 -3.36 -12.35
CA CYS A 121 5.29 -2.38 -11.95
C CYS A 121 6.22 -2.96 -10.86
N PRO A 122 7.13 -3.89 -11.20
CA PRO A 122 7.93 -4.62 -10.22
C PRO A 122 8.87 -3.73 -9.38
N GLU A 123 9.36 -2.63 -9.94
CA GLU A 123 10.29 -1.71 -9.26
C GLU A 123 9.69 -1.08 -7.99
N ASP A 124 8.37 -0.84 -7.97
CA ASP A 124 7.64 -0.26 -6.82
C ASP A 124 6.66 -1.23 -6.17
N SER A 125 6.69 -2.49 -6.59
CA SER A 125 5.79 -3.54 -6.10
C SER A 125 5.96 -3.77 -4.60
N SER A 126 7.21 -3.83 -4.11
CA SER A 126 7.52 -3.99 -2.68
C SER A 126 6.90 -2.87 -1.85
N ARG A 127 6.98 -1.63 -2.31
CA ARG A 127 6.46 -0.47 -1.59
C ARG A 127 4.94 -0.46 -1.53
N LEU A 128 4.26 -0.74 -2.64
CA LEU A 128 2.80 -0.88 -2.67
C LEU A 128 2.34 -2.02 -1.76
N ARG A 129 2.96 -3.20 -1.91
CA ARG A 129 2.67 -4.39 -1.09
C ARG A 129 2.88 -4.11 0.39
N ALA A 130 4.00 -3.49 0.76
CA ALA A 130 4.28 -3.08 2.14
C ALA A 130 3.17 -2.16 2.67
N GLY A 131 2.75 -1.16 1.90
CA GLY A 131 1.68 -0.25 2.27
C GLY A 131 0.34 -0.96 2.48
N ARG A 132 -0.06 -1.85 1.56
CA ARG A 132 -1.33 -2.58 1.61
C ARG A 132 -1.35 -3.63 2.71
N LEU A 133 -0.34 -4.48 2.82
CA LEU A 133 -0.23 -5.50 3.87
C LEU A 133 -0.12 -4.85 5.25
N CYS A 134 0.58 -3.71 5.37
CA CYS A 134 0.62 -2.95 6.62
C CYS A 134 -0.77 -2.42 6.96
N SER A 135 -1.46 -1.80 6.00
CA SER A 135 -2.82 -1.28 6.21
C SER A 135 -3.80 -2.39 6.62
N ALA A 136 -3.71 -3.58 6.01
CA ALA A 136 -4.49 -4.75 6.40
C ALA A 136 -4.23 -5.16 7.85
N ALA A 137 -2.95 -5.28 8.24
CA ALA A 137 -2.58 -5.64 9.59
C ALA A 137 -2.99 -4.57 10.62
N LEU A 138 -2.85 -3.29 10.28
CA LEU A 138 -3.28 -2.16 11.12
C LEU A 138 -4.80 -2.18 11.34
N ALA A 139 -5.59 -2.44 10.30
CA ALA A 139 -7.04 -2.61 10.40
C ALA A 139 -7.40 -3.80 11.31
N CYS A 140 -6.60 -4.86 11.32
CA CYS A 140 -6.81 -6.03 12.17
C CYS A 140 -6.02 -6.00 13.51
N GLY A 141 -5.75 -4.80 14.04
CA GLY A 141 -5.18 -4.64 15.39
C GLY A 141 -3.67 -4.49 15.47
N GLY A 142 -3.02 -4.07 14.38
CA GLY A 142 -1.64 -3.58 14.37
C GLY A 142 -0.57 -4.57 13.93
N LEU A 143 0.67 -4.09 13.83
CA LEU A 143 1.88 -4.90 13.62
C LEU A 143 2.70 -4.95 14.91
N LYS A 144 3.32 -6.10 15.17
CA LYS A 144 4.25 -6.28 16.29
C LYS A 144 5.65 -6.55 15.74
N LEU A 145 6.60 -5.73 16.14
CA LEU A 145 7.98 -5.77 15.69
C LEU A 145 8.91 -5.93 16.89
N GLU A 146 10.05 -6.56 16.66
CA GLU A 146 11.10 -6.71 17.64
C GLU A 146 12.43 -6.21 17.05
N LEU A 147 12.97 -5.16 17.66
CA LEU A 147 14.27 -4.59 17.32
C LEU A 147 15.33 -5.20 18.24
N ARG A 148 16.30 -5.89 17.64
CA ARG A 148 17.44 -6.51 18.33
C ARG A 148 18.70 -5.74 18.01
N LEU A 149 19.41 -5.33 19.06
CA LEU A 149 20.72 -4.69 18.97
C LEU A 149 21.76 -5.56 19.65
N SER A 150 22.88 -5.79 18.98
CA SER A 150 23.99 -6.58 19.51
C SER A 150 25.32 -6.08 18.98
N TRP A 151 26.39 -6.38 19.72
CA TRP A 151 27.77 -6.10 19.31
C TRP A 151 28.54 -7.41 19.16
N PRO A 152 29.42 -7.57 18.17
CA PRO A 152 30.22 -8.79 17.99
C PRO A 152 31.03 -9.19 19.22
N ASP A 153 31.55 -8.20 19.95
CA ASP A 153 32.44 -8.39 21.10
C ASP A 153 31.75 -8.24 22.47
N ASP A 154 30.46 -7.86 22.49
CA ASP A 154 29.67 -7.74 23.73
C ASP A 154 28.59 -8.84 23.76
N GLN A 155 28.52 -9.60 24.85
CA GLN A 155 27.46 -10.58 25.04
C GLN A 155 26.11 -9.92 25.38
N ARG A 156 26.09 -8.60 25.64
CA ARG A 156 24.85 -7.86 25.90
C ARG A 156 24.05 -7.71 24.62
N GLN A 157 22.82 -8.22 24.67
CA GLN A 157 21.80 -7.99 23.66
C GLN A 157 20.76 -7.04 24.23
N TRP A 158 20.34 -6.07 23.44
CA TRP A 158 19.24 -5.20 23.75
C TRP A 158 18.05 -5.49 22.86
N LEU A 159 16.86 -5.39 23.45
CA LEU A 159 15.60 -5.75 22.82
C LEU A 159 14.57 -4.65 23.04
N ALA A 160 13.98 -4.14 21.95
CA ALA A 160 12.77 -3.35 22.01
C ALA A 160 11.64 -4.03 21.25
N ARG A 161 10.46 -4.00 21.86
CA ARG A 161 9.22 -4.41 21.19
C ARG A 161 8.46 -3.17 20.79
N VAL A 162 8.19 -3.06 19.49
CA VAL A 162 7.46 -1.95 18.89
C VAL A 162 6.10 -2.47 18.43
N THR A 163 5.05 -1.72 18.73
CA THR A 163 3.71 -2.00 18.19
C THR A 163 3.32 -0.83 17.31
N LEU A 164 3.03 -1.11 16.04
CA LEU A 164 2.41 -0.16 15.14
C LEU A 164 0.90 -0.37 15.22
N SER A 165 0.15 0.69 15.51
CA SER A 165 -1.30 0.65 15.65
C SER A 165 -1.92 1.66 14.69
N GLY A 166 -3.03 1.27 14.07
CA GLY A 166 -3.84 2.15 13.23
C GLY A 166 -4.93 2.85 14.04
N GLU A 167 -5.69 3.70 13.35
CA GLU A 167 -6.98 4.18 13.85
C GLU A 167 -7.94 2.99 14.04
N ASP A 168 -8.84 3.10 15.02
CA ASP A 168 -9.89 2.10 15.26
C ASP A 168 -10.78 1.98 14.01
N GLN A 169 -10.90 0.76 13.48
CA GLN A 169 -11.65 0.44 12.26
C GLN A 169 -12.99 -0.23 12.56
N GLY A 170 -13.46 -0.13 13.80
CA GLY A 170 -14.67 -0.80 14.25
C GLY A 170 -14.41 -2.25 14.69
N ASP A 171 -15.50 -2.94 15.02
CA ASP A 171 -15.44 -4.24 15.68
C ASP A 171 -15.12 -5.41 14.72
N SER A 172 -15.35 -5.26 13.41
CA SER A 172 -15.18 -6.35 12.43
C SER A 172 -14.80 -5.88 11.02
N PRO A 173 -13.67 -5.16 10.86
CA PRO A 173 -13.24 -4.64 9.55
C PRO A 173 -13.05 -5.73 8.50
N GLN A 174 -12.69 -6.95 8.90
CA GLN A 174 -12.55 -8.10 8.00
C GLN A 174 -13.87 -8.58 7.37
N ARG A 175 -15.02 -8.19 7.94
CA ARG A 175 -16.35 -8.45 7.35
C ARG A 175 -16.84 -7.23 6.57
N GLU A 176 -16.68 -6.05 7.17
CA GLU A 176 -17.12 -4.78 6.59
C GLU A 176 -16.45 -4.48 5.24
N VAL A 177 -15.22 -4.98 5.01
CA VAL A 177 -14.51 -4.84 3.73
C VAL A 177 -15.30 -5.35 2.52
N PHE A 178 -16.22 -6.31 2.70
CA PHE A 178 -17.05 -6.82 1.61
C PHE A 178 -18.33 -6.01 1.40
N GLU A 179 -18.78 -5.25 2.39
CA GLU A 179 -20.05 -4.51 2.34
C GLU A 179 -19.86 -3.05 1.89
N VAL A 180 -18.64 -2.55 1.97
CA VAL A 180 -18.30 -1.16 1.70
C VAL A 180 -17.76 -1.00 0.28
N GLU A 181 -18.15 0.06 -0.41
CA GLU A 181 -17.59 0.46 -1.70
C GLU A 181 -16.49 1.53 -1.52
N ALA A 182 -15.35 1.14 -0.96
CA ALA A 182 -14.28 2.09 -0.60
C ALA A 182 -13.71 2.84 -1.81
N GLY A 183 -13.89 2.31 -3.02
CA GLY A 183 -13.53 2.96 -4.29
C GLY A 183 -14.36 4.18 -4.65
N LEU A 184 -15.62 4.25 -4.17
CA LEU A 184 -16.47 5.38 -4.50
C LEU A 184 -16.11 6.61 -3.67
N SER A 185 -15.84 7.71 -4.37
CA SER A 185 -15.64 9.05 -3.78
C SER A 185 -16.82 9.57 -2.95
N SER A 186 -17.99 8.93 -3.03
CA SER A 186 -19.18 9.26 -2.24
C SER A 186 -19.19 8.65 -0.84
N THR A 187 -18.31 7.70 -0.54
CA THR A 187 -18.25 7.07 0.79
C THR A 187 -17.58 8.00 1.79
N ALA A 188 -18.30 8.33 2.88
CA ALA A 188 -17.83 9.21 3.95
C ALA A 188 -16.87 8.48 4.92
N LEU A 189 -15.87 7.78 4.39
CA LEU A 189 -14.85 7.09 5.18
C LEU A 189 -13.71 8.03 5.54
N THR A 190 -13.10 7.85 6.71
CA THR A 190 -11.83 8.53 7.00
C THR A 190 -10.73 7.95 6.11
N SER A 191 -9.67 8.74 5.86
CA SER A 191 -8.52 8.27 5.08
C SER A 191 -7.81 7.07 5.72
N GLY A 192 -7.87 6.93 7.05
CA GLY A 192 -7.42 5.74 7.77
C GLY A 192 -8.23 4.49 7.40
N THR A 193 -9.56 4.59 7.48
CA THR A 193 -10.47 3.48 7.16
C THR A 193 -10.40 3.03 5.72
N LYS A 194 -10.40 3.98 4.79
CA LYS A 194 -10.27 3.67 3.37
C LYS A 194 -8.97 2.90 3.08
N ARG A 195 -7.84 3.31 3.68
CA ARG A 195 -6.56 2.59 3.53
C ARG A 195 -6.62 1.18 4.13
N GLY A 196 -7.27 1.01 5.27
CA GLY A 196 -7.49 -0.29 5.89
C GLY A 196 -8.24 -1.25 4.97
N PHE A 197 -9.38 -0.81 4.41
CA PHE A 197 -10.17 -1.61 3.49
C PHE A 197 -9.44 -1.95 2.18
N TYR A 198 -8.71 -1.00 1.58
CA TYR A 198 -7.85 -1.32 0.43
C TYR A 198 -6.77 -2.35 0.78
N GLY A 199 -6.16 -2.26 1.96
CA GLY A 199 -5.22 -3.27 2.44
C GLY A 199 -5.84 -4.66 2.59
N LEU A 200 -7.03 -4.74 3.19
CA LEU A 200 -7.76 -5.99 3.37
C LEU A 200 -8.21 -6.59 2.03
N ALA A 201 -8.69 -5.78 1.09
CA ALA A 201 -9.03 -6.23 -0.25
C ALA A 201 -7.83 -6.78 -1.01
N PHE A 202 -6.71 -6.04 -0.99
CA PHE A 202 -5.45 -6.46 -1.56
C PHE A 202 -5.02 -7.82 -0.99
N LEU A 203 -5.11 -8.00 0.34
CA LEU A 203 -4.77 -9.24 1.01
C LEU A 203 -5.61 -10.43 0.49
N VAL A 204 -6.93 -10.25 0.36
CA VAL A 204 -7.84 -11.28 -0.17
C VAL A 204 -7.48 -11.62 -1.61
N MET A 205 -7.34 -10.60 -2.46
CA MET A 205 -7.08 -10.79 -3.90
C MET A 205 -5.71 -11.43 -4.14
N GLU A 206 -4.67 -11.01 -3.41
CA GLU A 206 -3.32 -11.60 -3.50
C GLU A 206 -3.36 -13.10 -3.18
N ARG A 207 -4.03 -13.50 -2.07
CA ARG A 207 -4.15 -14.91 -1.65
C ARG A 207 -5.03 -15.72 -2.57
N ALA A 208 -6.23 -15.24 -2.88
CA ALA A 208 -7.15 -15.93 -3.78
C ALA A 208 -6.48 -16.18 -5.13
N THR A 209 -5.82 -15.16 -5.69
CA THR A 209 -5.10 -15.32 -6.96
C THR A 209 -3.90 -16.25 -6.84
N ALA A 210 -3.20 -16.30 -5.70
CA ALA A 210 -2.12 -17.26 -5.48
C ALA A 210 -2.64 -18.71 -5.44
N ASN A 211 -3.84 -18.93 -4.92
CA ASN A 211 -4.43 -20.26 -4.74
C ASN A 211 -5.17 -20.77 -5.98
N ILE A 212 -5.96 -19.92 -6.64
CA ILE A 212 -6.83 -20.31 -7.75
C ILE A 212 -6.55 -19.56 -9.07
N GLY A 213 -5.56 -18.66 -9.10
CA GLY A 213 -5.25 -17.84 -10.27
C GLY A 213 -6.28 -16.75 -10.54
N LEU A 214 -5.99 -15.85 -11.49
CA LEU A 214 -6.94 -14.81 -11.92
C LEU A 214 -8.14 -15.43 -12.63
N ASP A 215 -7.93 -16.50 -13.41
CA ASP A 215 -9.00 -17.28 -14.03
C ASP A 215 -9.97 -17.82 -12.97
N GLY A 216 -9.46 -18.38 -11.87
CA GLY A 216 -10.30 -18.91 -10.80
C GLY A 216 -11.12 -17.82 -10.10
N VAL A 217 -10.55 -16.62 -9.89
CA VAL A 217 -11.32 -15.49 -9.35
C VAL A 217 -12.42 -15.07 -10.33
N ARG A 218 -12.13 -15.02 -11.63
CA ARG A 218 -13.13 -14.74 -12.66
C ARG A 218 -14.24 -15.79 -12.70
N ASP A 219 -13.89 -17.08 -12.53
CA ASP A 219 -14.86 -18.17 -12.47
C ASP A 219 -15.83 -18.01 -11.29
N LEU A 220 -15.39 -17.46 -10.14
CA LEU A 220 -16.28 -17.10 -9.04
C LEU A 220 -17.30 -16.03 -9.45
N CYS A 221 -16.84 -15.04 -10.20
CA CYS A 221 -17.67 -13.95 -10.70
C CYS A 221 -18.73 -14.46 -11.70
N GLN A 222 -18.30 -15.25 -12.69
CA GLN A 222 -19.22 -15.89 -13.65
C GLN A 222 -20.21 -16.84 -12.98
N ARG A 223 -19.76 -17.54 -11.93
CA ARG A 223 -20.64 -18.40 -11.13
C ARG A 223 -21.70 -17.59 -10.38
N ALA A 224 -21.35 -16.42 -9.83
CA ALA A 224 -22.28 -15.55 -9.14
C ALA A 224 -23.33 -14.99 -10.11
N GLU A 225 -22.88 -14.49 -11.27
CA GLU A 225 -23.74 -14.05 -12.37
C GLU A 225 -24.70 -15.17 -12.82
N GLY A 226 -24.18 -16.38 -13.09
CA GLY A 226 -25.00 -17.53 -13.48
C GLY A 226 -25.96 -18.05 -12.40
N GLN A 227 -25.86 -17.55 -11.17
CA GLN A 227 -26.79 -17.82 -10.05
C GLN A 227 -27.72 -16.65 -9.74
N ASP A 228 -27.75 -15.61 -10.59
CA ASP A 228 -28.54 -14.39 -10.41
C ASP A 228 -28.29 -13.72 -9.04
N LEU A 229 -27.03 -13.73 -8.58
CA LEU A 229 -26.61 -13.01 -7.37
C LEU A 229 -26.27 -11.56 -7.71
N ASP A 230 -26.32 -10.67 -6.71
CA ASP A 230 -25.92 -9.26 -6.90
C ASP A 230 -24.39 -9.11 -6.95
N GLU A 231 -23.66 -9.97 -6.23
CA GLU A 231 -22.20 -9.98 -6.15
C GLU A 231 -21.68 -11.38 -5.78
N VAL A 232 -20.36 -11.59 -5.88
CA VAL A 232 -19.68 -12.80 -5.38
C VAL A 232 -19.81 -12.87 -3.86
N PRO A 233 -20.41 -13.95 -3.30
CA PRO A 233 -20.54 -14.09 -1.86
C PRO A 233 -19.19 -14.03 -1.12
N PRO A 234 -19.07 -13.27 -0.02
CA PRO A 234 -17.83 -13.17 0.75
C PRO A 234 -17.25 -14.51 1.17
N ALA A 235 -18.10 -15.49 1.49
CA ALA A 235 -17.68 -16.85 1.83
C ALA A 235 -16.88 -17.54 0.71
N TRP A 236 -17.18 -17.28 -0.57
CA TRP A 236 -16.44 -17.86 -1.69
C TRP A 236 -15.04 -17.23 -1.83
N LEU A 237 -14.94 -15.92 -1.63
CA LEU A 237 -13.66 -15.21 -1.65
C LEU A 237 -12.78 -15.60 -0.46
N LEU A 238 -13.38 -15.74 0.73
CA LEU A 238 -12.70 -16.24 1.93
C LEU A 238 -12.18 -17.66 1.74
N GLU A 239 -12.98 -18.56 1.15
CA GLU A 239 -12.57 -19.91 0.82
C GLU A 239 -11.40 -19.91 -0.18
N ALA A 240 -11.50 -19.13 -1.26
CA ALA A 240 -10.44 -18.99 -2.26
C ALA A 240 -9.13 -18.43 -1.66
N ALA A 241 -9.24 -17.48 -0.74
CA ALA A 241 -8.10 -16.88 -0.04
C ALA A 241 -7.58 -17.73 1.13
N GLU A 242 -8.24 -18.85 1.49
CA GLU A 242 -7.98 -19.62 2.70
C GLU A 242 -7.91 -18.72 3.95
N LEU A 243 -8.90 -17.82 4.10
CA LEU A 243 -9.02 -16.91 5.23
C LEU A 243 -10.21 -17.30 6.11
N GLU A 244 -9.94 -17.36 7.42
CA GLU A 244 -10.97 -17.57 8.43
C GLU A 244 -11.69 -16.26 8.76
N ASP A 245 -12.93 -16.35 9.22
CA ASP A 245 -13.74 -15.21 9.68
C ASP A 245 -13.35 -14.78 11.12
N GLU A 246 -12.06 -14.55 11.34
CA GLU A 246 -11.47 -14.08 12.58
C GLU A 246 -10.43 -12.98 12.30
N THR A 247 -10.58 -11.82 12.94
CA THR A 247 -9.67 -10.66 12.79
C THR A 247 -8.20 -11.03 13.02
N LEU A 248 -7.91 -11.90 13.99
CA LEU A 248 -6.56 -12.35 14.28
C LEU A 248 -5.96 -13.20 13.15
N ALA A 249 -6.77 -14.00 12.45
CA ALA A 249 -6.33 -14.80 11.31
C ALA A 249 -5.94 -13.90 10.13
N TRP A 250 -6.71 -12.83 9.87
CA TRP A 250 -6.40 -11.84 8.84
C TRP A 250 -5.11 -11.07 9.12
N ARG A 251 -4.92 -10.60 10.36
CA ARG A 251 -3.67 -9.97 10.76
C ARG A 251 -2.48 -10.90 10.54
N ARG A 252 -2.61 -12.16 10.95
CA ARG A 252 -1.56 -13.18 10.77
C ARG A 252 -1.25 -13.40 9.29
N ALA A 253 -2.27 -13.54 8.45
CA ALA A 253 -2.10 -13.73 7.01
C ALA A 253 -1.42 -12.51 6.33
N ALA A 254 -1.70 -11.29 6.77
CA ALA A 254 -1.01 -10.09 6.30
C ALA A 254 0.48 -10.09 6.66
N VAL A 255 0.80 -10.48 7.90
CA VAL A 255 2.18 -10.60 8.39
C VAL A 255 2.94 -11.70 7.64
N GLU A 256 2.33 -12.86 7.42
CA GLU A 256 2.94 -14.00 6.73
C GLU A 256 3.27 -13.70 5.25
N GLN A 257 2.53 -12.78 4.63
CA GLN A 257 2.78 -12.38 3.23
C GLN A 257 3.83 -11.29 3.06
N MET A 258 4.20 -10.59 4.13
CA MET A 258 5.31 -9.63 4.06
C MET A 258 6.64 -10.37 3.91
N GLY A 259 7.40 -10.02 2.88
CA GLY A 259 8.78 -10.46 2.72
C GLY A 259 9.79 -9.46 3.32
N PRO A 260 11.09 -9.79 3.28
CA PRO A 260 12.15 -8.88 3.71
C PRO A 260 12.14 -7.52 2.99
N GLU A 261 11.77 -7.51 1.70
CA GLU A 261 11.68 -6.27 0.92
C GLU A 261 10.52 -5.40 1.42
N GLU A 262 9.34 -5.97 1.65
CA GLU A 262 8.21 -5.23 2.21
C GLU A 262 8.51 -4.68 3.62
N LEU A 263 9.23 -5.45 4.45
CA LEU A 263 9.64 -4.97 5.77
C LEU A 263 10.65 -3.82 5.67
N ARG A 264 11.55 -3.84 4.68
CA ARG A 264 12.48 -2.74 4.42
C ARG A 264 11.73 -1.48 3.98
N GLU A 265 10.78 -1.62 3.06
CA GLU A 265 9.91 -0.52 2.63
C GLU A 265 9.10 0.04 3.79
N LEU A 266 8.61 -0.80 4.70
CA LEU A 266 7.90 -0.35 5.90
C LEU A 266 8.77 0.56 6.78
N VAL A 267 10.05 0.21 6.98
CA VAL A 267 11.00 1.05 7.71
C VAL A 267 11.25 2.37 6.99
N GLN A 268 11.34 2.35 5.66
CA GLN A 268 11.53 3.58 4.87
C GLN A 268 10.32 4.51 4.92
N MET A 269 9.10 3.95 4.90
CA MET A 269 7.86 4.72 4.98
C MET A 269 7.64 5.33 6.38
N TYR A 270 8.05 4.64 7.44
CA TYR A 270 7.79 5.04 8.82
C TYR A 270 9.04 4.95 9.71
N PRO A 271 10.15 5.64 9.39
CA PRO A 271 11.42 5.43 10.09
C PRO A 271 11.33 5.71 11.59
N ASN A 272 10.46 6.64 11.99
CA ASN A 272 10.33 7.13 13.36
C ASN A 272 10.14 6.03 14.42
N PHE A 273 9.41 4.95 14.11
CA PHE A 273 9.20 3.88 15.10
C PHE A 273 10.51 3.18 15.48
N ALA A 274 11.43 3.04 14.52
CA ALA A 274 12.73 2.43 14.73
C ALA A 274 13.73 3.47 15.27
N VAL A 275 13.67 4.70 14.77
CA VAL A 275 14.50 5.83 15.23
C VAL A 275 14.33 6.05 16.72
N ASP A 276 13.09 6.10 17.23
CA ASP A 276 12.86 6.40 18.65
C ASP A 276 13.40 5.32 19.58
N ALA A 277 13.28 4.05 19.17
CA ALA A 277 13.82 2.92 19.91
C ALA A 277 15.37 2.91 19.88
N LEU A 278 15.96 3.08 18.70
CA LEU A 278 17.42 3.15 18.50
C LEU A 278 18.03 4.33 19.23
N TYR A 279 17.42 5.51 19.11
CA TYR A 279 17.87 6.74 19.75
C TYR A 279 17.86 6.62 21.26
N SER A 280 16.77 6.08 21.83
CA SER A 280 16.67 5.85 23.27
C SER A 280 17.77 4.91 23.78
N TRP A 281 18.10 3.87 23.01
CA TRP A 281 19.20 2.98 23.34
C TRP A 281 20.57 3.68 23.26
N LEU A 282 20.86 4.39 22.17
CA LEU A 282 22.13 5.11 21.99
C LEU A 282 22.40 6.11 23.13
N VAL A 283 21.37 6.84 23.57
CA VAL A 283 21.47 7.79 24.69
C VAL A 283 21.77 7.07 26.01
N ASN A 284 21.16 5.91 26.25
CA ASN A 284 21.37 5.15 27.49
C ASN A 284 22.78 4.54 27.57
N GLU A 285 23.37 4.20 26.42
CA GLU A 285 24.73 3.65 26.34
C GLU A 285 25.82 4.74 26.20
N ASP A 286 25.46 6.02 26.26
CA ASP A 286 26.37 7.17 26.10
C ASP A 286 27.16 7.12 24.78
N LEU A 287 26.53 6.64 23.70
CA LEU A 287 27.14 6.51 22.39
C LEU A 287 26.89 7.76 21.53
N GLU A 288 27.93 8.21 20.85
CA GLU A 288 27.88 9.36 19.95
C GLU A 288 26.99 9.13 18.71
N ALA A 289 26.69 10.26 18.06
CA ALA A 289 25.85 10.39 16.89
C ALA A 289 26.38 9.66 15.65
N GLY A 290 25.89 8.44 15.39
CA GLY A 290 26.15 7.70 14.16
C GLY A 290 25.75 6.24 14.25
N TRP A 291 25.92 5.48 13.16
CA TRP A 291 25.87 4.03 13.24
C TRP A 291 27.18 3.56 13.88
N PRO A 292 27.15 3.04 15.12
CA PRO A 292 28.39 2.66 15.78
C PRO A 292 29.07 1.51 15.03
N GLU A 293 30.40 1.57 14.89
CA GLU A 293 31.15 0.55 14.15
C GLU A 293 30.98 -0.83 14.78
N GLY A 294 30.48 -1.80 14.01
CA GLY A 294 30.21 -3.14 14.52
C GLY A 294 28.83 -3.34 15.13
N LEU A 295 27.99 -2.30 15.27
CA LEU A 295 26.61 -2.48 15.70
C LEU A 295 25.82 -3.34 14.69
N VAL A 296 25.29 -4.46 15.18
CA VAL A 296 24.29 -5.26 14.48
C VAL A 296 22.91 -4.81 14.97
N ALA A 297 22.09 -4.29 14.05
CA ALA A 297 20.69 -3.98 14.33
C ALA A 297 19.78 -4.75 13.39
N GLU A 298 18.93 -5.60 13.96
CA GLU A 298 17.99 -6.43 13.23
C GLU A 298 16.56 -6.07 13.65
N LEU A 299 15.67 -6.00 12.67
CA LEU A 299 14.24 -5.81 12.88
C LEU A 299 13.51 -7.07 12.45
N GLU A 300 12.80 -7.70 13.37
CA GLU A 300 11.90 -8.81 13.12
C GLU A 300 10.46 -8.33 13.14
N LEU A 301 9.69 -8.71 12.12
CA LEU A 301 8.23 -8.70 12.20
C LEU A 301 7.79 -10.02 12.87
N LEU A 302 7.10 -9.94 14.01
CA LEU A 302 6.76 -11.15 14.77
C LEU A 302 5.81 -12.06 13.98
N GLY A 303 6.30 -13.25 13.63
CA GLY A 303 5.60 -14.21 12.75
C GLY A 303 5.87 -14.01 11.26
N GLY A 304 6.83 -13.14 10.91
CA GLY A 304 7.21 -12.81 9.54
C GLY A 304 8.74 -12.69 9.37
N PRO A 305 9.21 -11.82 8.46
CA PRO A 305 10.62 -11.72 8.10
C PRO A 305 11.46 -11.00 9.15
N THR A 306 12.77 -11.20 9.07
CA THR A 306 13.79 -10.41 9.78
C THR A 306 14.68 -9.72 8.75
N ILE A 307 15.01 -8.45 8.99
CA ILE A 307 15.94 -7.68 8.15
C ILE A 307 17.05 -7.07 9.00
N SER A 308 18.21 -6.86 8.38
CA SER A 308 19.22 -5.96 8.90
C SER A 308 18.80 -4.52 8.62
N LEU A 309 18.91 -3.65 9.63
CA LEU A 309 18.74 -2.21 9.50
C LEU A 309 20.04 -1.49 9.08
N VAL A 310 21.17 -2.22 9.05
CA VAL A 310 22.44 -1.69 8.56
C VAL A 310 22.31 -1.35 7.08
N GLY A 311 22.62 -0.11 6.71
CA GLY A 311 22.54 0.37 5.32
C GLY A 311 21.15 0.87 4.88
N VAL A 312 20.21 1.04 5.81
CA VAL A 312 18.96 1.77 5.53
C VAL A 312 19.24 3.27 5.70
N ASP A 313 19.58 3.95 4.59
CA ASP A 313 20.06 5.34 4.62
C ASP A 313 19.05 6.31 5.26
N THR A 314 17.75 6.16 4.96
CA THR A 314 16.68 7.00 5.52
C THR A 314 16.59 6.90 7.04
N LEU A 315 16.88 5.72 7.62
CA LEU A 315 16.91 5.51 9.06
C LEU A 315 18.10 6.23 9.70
N LEU A 316 19.27 6.16 9.06
CA LEU A 316 20.49 6.84 9.53
C LEU A 316 20.34 8.36 9.46
N GLU A 317 19.75 8.88 8.39
CA GLU A 317 19.42 10.30 8.25
C GLU A 317 18.46 10.75 9.36
N SER A 318 17.36 10.01 9.56
CA SER A 318 16.37 10.31 10.61
C SER A 318 16.98 10.26 12.03
N LEU A 319 17.89 9.33 12.29
CA LEU A 319 18.63 9.25 13.56
C LEU A 319 19.51 10.49 13.81
N ARG A 320 20.20 10.96 12.77
CA ARG A 320 21.03 12.18 12.85
C ARG A 320 20.18 13.41 13.08
N GLU A 321 19.06 13.53 12.39
CA GLU A 321 18.10 14.63 12.59
C GLU A 321 17.59 14.66 14.03
N ARG A 322 17.17 13.50 14.56
CA ARG A 322 16.70 13.37 15.95
C ARG A 322 17.76 13.78 16.98
N GLN A 323 19.03 13.48 16.72
CA GLN A 323 20.14 13.92 17.57
C GLN A 323 20.34 15.43 17.56
N VAL A 324 20.22 16.07 16.38
CA VAL A 324 20.28 17.53 16.25
C VAL A 324 19.13 18.18 17.01
N GLU A 325 17.90 17.68 16.84
CA GLU A 325 16.72 18.16 17.57
C GLU A 325 16.93 18.10 19.09
N ASN A 326 17.42 16.96 19.60
CA ASN A 326 17.65 16.79 21.03
C ASN A 326 18.76 17.71 21.56
N SER A 327 19.83 17.91 20.77
CA SER A 327 20.93 18.81 21.12
C SER A 327 20.46 20.26 21.21
N LEU A 328 19.63 20.70 20.25
CA LEU A 328 19.01 22.02 20.27
C LEU A 328 18.05 22.18 21.46
N ALA A 329 17.26 21.15 21.77
CA ALA A 329 16.37 21.16 22.92
C ALA A 329 17.13 21.28 24.26
N LYS A 330 18.25 20.56 24.42
CA LYS A 330 19.14 20.65 25.59
C LYS A 330 19.75 22.05 25.75
N LEU A 331 20.18 22.68 24.64
CA LEU A 331 20.70 24.05 24.67
C LEU A 331 19.62 25.08 25.05
N ALA A 332 18.39 24.91 24.56
CA ALA A 332 17.28 25.78 24.87
C ALA A 332 16.80 25.67 26.33
N ALA A 333 16.91 24.48 26.94
CA ALA A 333 16.54 24.24 28.33
C ALA A 333 17.45 24.95 29.36
N GLY A 334 18.62 25.46 28.93
CA GLY A 334 19.60 26.10 29.80
C GLY A 334 20.28 25.12 30.76
N PRO A 335 21.31 25.57 31.50
CA PRO A 335 21.92 24.74 32.53
C PRO A 335 20.89 24.46 33.62
N GLN A 336 20.53 23.19 33.82
CA GLN A 336 19.78 22.78 35.01
C GLN A 336 20.62 23.20 36.22
N SER A 337 20.10 24.11 37.04
CA SER A 337 20.75 24.51 38.28
C SER A 337 20.88 23.26 39.14
N VAL A 338 22.11 22.76 39.26
CA VAL A 338 22.45 21.69 40.19
C VAL A 338 22.32 22.28 41.59
N ASP A 339 21.11 22.22 42.15
CA ASP A 339 20.89 22.50 43.57
C ASP A 339 21.69 21.45 44.37
N LYS A 340 22.66 21.97 45.13
CA LYS A 340 23.57 21.19 45.97
C LYS A 340 22.97 20.82 47.31
#